data_AF-A0A444QZS5-F1
#
_entry.id   AF-A0A444QZS5-F1
#
_cell.length_a   1.000
_cell.length_b   1.000
_cell.length_c   1.000
_cell.angle_alpha   90.00
_cell.angle_beta   90.00
_cell.angle_gamma   90.00
#
_symmetry.space_group_name_H-M   'P 1'
#
loop_
_entity.id
_entity.type
_entity.pdbx_description
1 polymer ?
#
loop_
_entity_poly.entity_id
_entity_poly.type
_entity_poly.pdbx_seq_one_letter_code
_entity_poly.pdbx_strand_id
1 'polypeptide(L)'
;MVLNRLADYTEQRQHLKSRLLQAMLYPLVLLVVATGVVTILLTAVVPKIIEQFDHLGHALPASTRMLIAMSDTLQTSGVYWLAGLLGLLVLGQRLLKNPAMRLRWDKTLLRLPVTGRVARGLNTARFSRTLSILTASSVPLLEGIQTAAAVSANRYVEQQLLLAADR
;
A
#
# COMPACT_ATOMS: atom_id res chain seq x y z
N MET A 1 21.32 18.21 24.22
CA MET A 1 20.21 17.26 24.50
C MET A 1 19.24 17.11 23.33
N VAL A 2 18.83 18.20 22.65
CA VAL A 2 17.94 18.12 21.48
C VAL A 2 18.60 17.43 20.27
N LEU A 3 19.90 17.65 20.07
CA LEU A 3 20.70 17.00 19.02
C LEU A 3 20.78 15.48 19.20
N ASN A 4 20.93 14.99 20.44
CA ASN A 4 20.89 13.55 20.73
C ASN A 4 19.53 12.95 20.40
N ARG A 5 18.43 13.60 20.78
CA ARG A 5 17.09 13.11 20.42
C ARG A 5 16.88 13.07 18.91
N LEU A 6 17.42 14.04 18.16
CA LEU A 6 17.37 14.08 16.70
C LEU A 6 18.23 12.98 16.06
N ALA A 7 19.41 12.72 16.62
CA ALA A 7 20.28 11.61 16.22
C ALA A 7 19.58 10.27 16.46
N ASP A 8 19.05 10.04 17.67
CA ASP A 8 18.31 8.82 18.04
C ASP A 8 17.09 8.60 17.12
N TYR A 9 16.35 9.68 16.80
CA TYR A 9 15.18 9.60 15.91
C TYR A 9 15.56 9.22 14.47
N THR A 10 16.68 9.76 13.99
CA THR A 10 17.20 9.49 12.65
C THR A 10 17.72 8.05 12.56
N GLU A 11 18.44 7.62 13.59
CA GLU A 11 18.96 6.27 13.71
C GLU A 11 17.84 5.23 13.78
N GLN A 12 16.80 5.45 14.61
CA GLN A 12 15.62 4.58 14.65
C GLN A 12 14.90 4.50 13.30
N ARG A 13 14.76 5.63 12.58
CA ARG A 13 14.20 5.64 11.23
C ARG A 13 15.03 4.83 10.24
N GLN A 14 16.35 4.98 10.28
CA GLN A 14 17.28 4.26 9.43
C GLN A 14 17.21 2.75 9.72
N HIS A 15 17.14 2.38 11.00
CA HIS A 15 17.01 1.00 11.45
C HIS A 15 15.70 0.36 11.00
N LEU A 16 14.58 1.09 11.11
CA LEU A 16 13.27 0.64 10.63
C LEU A 16 13.26 0.47 9.11
N LYS A 17 13.84 1.42 8.36
CA LYS A 17 13.95 1.37 6.90
C LYS A 17 14.80 0.17 6.45
N SER A 18 15.94 -0.05 7.10
CA SER A 18 16.81 -1.19 6.85
C SER A 18 16.10 -2.53 7.08
N ARG A 19 15.40 -2.67 8.23
CA ARG A 19 14.62 -3.88 8.54
C ARG A 19 13.48 -4.11 7.54
N LEU A 20 12.80 -3.05 7.11
CA LEU A 20 11.75 -3.15 6.10
C LEU A 20 12.33 -3.58 4.73
N LEU A 21 13.47 -3.02 4.33
CA LEU A 21 14.14 -3.42 3.07
C LEU A 21 14.61 -4.88 3.13
N GLN A 22 15.18 -5.32 4.25
CA GLN A 22 15.57 -6.73 4.44
C GLN A 22 14.35 -7.65 4.43
N ALA A 23 13.25 -7.28 5.09
CA ALA A 23 12.01 -8.06 5.10
C ALA A 23 11.34 -8.13 3.72
N MET A 24 11.49 -7.10 2.87
CA MET A 24 10.96 -7.06 1.50
C MET A 24 11.85 -7.80 0.48
N LEU A 25 13.13 -8.01 0.79
CA LEU A 25 14.07 -8.69 -0.09
C LEU A 25 13.67 -10.15 -0.33
N TYR A 26 13.25 -10.86 0.73
CA TYR A 26 12.79 -12.24 0.61
C TYR A 26 11.55 -12.39 -0.30
N PRO A 27 10.44 -11.64 -0.10
CA PRO A 27 9.31 -11.61 -1.01
C PRO A 27 9.69 -11.27 -2.45
N LEU A 28 10.58 -10.29 -2.66
CA LEU A 28 10.99 -9.83 -3.99
C LEU A 28 11.74 -10.93 -4.75
N VAL A 29 12.74 -11.55 -4.12
CA VAL A 29 13.52 -12.64 -4.71
C VAL A 29 12.61 -13.83 -5.02
N LEU A 30 11.73 -14.21 -4.10
CA LEU A 30 10.77 -15.28 -4.33
C LEU A 30 9.85 -14.98 -5.52
N LEU A 31 9.33 -13.75 -5.61
CA LEU A 31 8.50 -13.31 -6.73
C LEU A 31 9.23 -13.40 -8.06
N VAL A 32 10.48 -12.93 -8.12
CA VAL A 32 11.31 -12.97 -9.33
C VAL A 32 11.55 -14.42 -9.76
N VAL A 33 11.96 -15.29 -8.83
CA VAL A 33 12.22 -16.71 -9.11
C VAL A 33 10.94 -17.42 -9.53
N ALA A 34 9.83 -17.25 -8.80
CA ALA A 34 8.55 -17.89 -9.12
C ALA A 34 8.03 -17.43 -10.50
N THR A 35 8.11 -16.14 -10.79
CA THR A 35 7.72 -15.59 -12.10
C THR A 35 8.61 -16.15 -13.21
N GLY A 36 9.91 -16.25 -12.98
CA GLY A 36 10.85 -16.86 -13.93
C GLY A 36 10.53 -18.32 -14.22
N VAL A 37 10.29 -19.13 -13.19
CA VAL A 37 9.90 -20.54 -13.33
C VAL A 37 8.59 -20.68 -14.12
N VAL A 38 7.55 -19.91 -13.76
CA VAL A 38 6.27 -19.92 -14.48
C VAL A 38 6.47 -19.54 -15.94
N THR A 39 7.28 -18.52 -16.23
CA THR A 39 7.55 -18.08 -17.61
C THR A 39 8.22 -19.18 -18.42
N ILE A 40 9.21 -19.88 -17.86
CA ILE A 40 9.88 -21.01 -18.53
C ILE A 40 8.90 -22.16 -18.77
N LEU A 41 8.07 -22.48 -17.77
CA LEU A 41 7.05 -23.53 -17.88
C LEU A 41 6.09 -23.23 -19.04
N LEU A 42 5.61 -22.00 -19.12
CA LEU A 42 4.63 -21.63 -20.14
C LEU A 42 5.24 -21.45 -21.54
N THR A 43 6.48 -20.94 -21.66
CA THR A 43 7.15 -20.73 -22.97
C THR A 43 7.73 -22.02 -23.55
N ALA A 44 8.27 -22.92 -22.73
CA ALA A 44 9.06 -24.06 -23.19
C ALA A 44 8.39 -25.42 -22.95
N VAL A 45 7.59 -25.57 -21.88
CA VAL A 45 7.05 -26.87 -21.46
C VAL A 45 5.60 -27.05 -21.93
N VAL A 46 4.75 -26.04 -21.76
CA VAL A 46 3.35 -26.07 -22.21
C VAL A 46 3.20 -26.34 -23.72
N PRO A 47 3.93 -25.67 -24.65
CA PRO A 47 3.78 -25.95 -26.08
C PRO A 47 4.14 -27.38 -26.45
N LYS A 48 5.16 -27.97 -25.81
CA LYS A 48 5.52 -29.38 -26.03
C LYS A 48 4.38 -30.32 -25.65
N ILE A 49 3.67 -30.03 -24.57
CA ILE A 49 2.51 -30.83 -24.16
C ILE A 49 1.40 -30.70 -25.23
N ILE A 50 1.14 -29.49 -25.72
CA ILE A 50 0.12 -29.22 -26.75
C ILE A 50 0.45 -29.96 -28.06
N GLU A 51 1.70 -29.91 -28.53
CA GLU A 51 2.16 -30.62 -29.74
C GLU A 51 1.94 -32.15 -29.61
N GLN A 52 2.22 -32.72 -28.43
CA GLN A 52 1.94 -34.14 -28.18
C GLN A 52 0.44 -34.48 -28.22
N PHE A 53 -0.42 -33.58 -27.73
CA PHE A 53 -1.87 -33.74 -27.81
C PHE A 53 -2.40 -33.57 -29.25
N ASP A 54 -1.82 -32.69 -30.05
CA ASP A 54 -2.19 -32.47 -31.46
C ASP A 54 -1.83 -33.69 -32.34
N HIS A 55 -0.70 -34.34 -32.06
CA HIS A 55 -0.29 -35.59 -32.72
C HIS A 55 -1.19 -36.80 -32.41
N LEU A 56 -1.98 -36.77 -31.32
CA LEU A 56 -2.92 -37.83 -30.95
C LEU A 56 -4.28 -37.71 -31.66
N GLY A 57 -4.48 -36.71 -32.53
CA GLY A 57 -5.68 -36.60 -33.38
C GLY A 57 -6.97 -36.20 -32.64
N HIS A 58 -6.88 -35.84 -31.36
CA HIS A 58 -8.00 -35.34 -30.57
C HIS A 58 -7.84 -33.84 -30.31
N ALA A 59 -8.83 -33.05 -30.76
CA ALA A 59 -8.87 -31.63 -30.48
C ALA A 59 -8.82 -31.38 -28.96
N LEU A 60 -7.92 -30.50 -28.50
CA LEU A 60 -7.80 -30.17 -27.09
C LEU A 60 -9.16 -29.75 -26.50
N PRO A 61 -9.56 -30.28 -25.32
CA PRO A 61 -10.77 -29.89 -24.62
C PRO A 61 -10.88 -28.37 -24.49
N ALA A 62 -12.10 -27.82 -24.58
CA ALA A 62 -12.33 -26.38 -24.54
C ALA A 62 -11.76 -25.72 -23.27
N SER A 63 -11.78 -26.42 -22.14
CA SER A 63 -11.18 -25.99 -20.87
C SER A 63 -9.67 -25.76 -20.98
N THR A 64 -8.93 -26.68 -21.63
CA THR A 64 -7.49 -26.57 -21.82
C THR A 64 -7.13 -25.43 -22.77
N ARG A 65 -7.92 -25.24 -23.84
CA ARG A 65 -7.73 -24.16 -24.82
C ARG A 65 -7.95 -22.78 -24.21
N MET A 66 -8.95 -22.65 -23.33
CA MET A 66 -9.21 -21.43 -22.57
C MET A 66 -8.07 -21.12 -21.60
N LEU A 67 -7.53 -22.14 -20.92
CA LEU A 67 -6.40 -21.99 -20.00
C LEU A 67 -5.13 -21.52 -20.74
N ILE A 68 -4.87 -22.07 -21.92
CA ILE A 68 -3.74 -21.68 -22.77
C ILE A 68 -3.89 -20.23 -23.25
N ALA A 69 -5.08 -19.82 -23.70
CA ALA A 69 -5.33 -18.44 -24.10
C ALA A 69 -5.10 -17.44 -22.94
N MET A 70 -5.51 -17.80 -21.72
CA MET A 70 -5.23 -16.99 -20.52
C MET A 70 -3.73 -16.96 -20.19
N SER A 71 -3.03 -18.09 -20.27
CA SER A 71 -1.57 -18.14 -20.05
C SER A 71 -0.76 -17.39 -21.10
N ASP A 72 -1.24 -17.35 -22.35
CA ASP A 72 -0.57 -16.67 -23.46
C ASP A 72 -0.68 -15.15 -23.30
N THR A 73 -1.86 -14.65 -22.93
CA THR A 73 -2.06 -13.23 -22.59
C THR A 73 -1.25 -12.77 -21.37
N LEU A 74 -1.07 -13.65 -20.37
CA LEU A 74 -0.24 -13.40 -19.19
C LEU A 74 1.26 -13.35 -19.52
N GLN A 75 1.74 -14.16 -20.47
CA GLN A 75 3.14 -14.12 -20.91
C GLN A 75 3.45 -12.91 -21.79
N THR A 76 2.61 -12.61 -22.79
CA THR A 76 2.84 -11.46 -23.69
C THR A 76 2.58 -10.13 -23.00
N SER A 77 1.61 -10.06 -22.08
CA SER A 77 1.25 -8.82 -21.37
C SER A 77 1.78 -8.73 -19.94
N GLY A 78 2.52 -9.72 -19.43
CA GLY A 78 2.99 -9.74 -18.04
C GLY A 78 3.89 -8.56 -17.68
N VAL A 79 4.78 -8.16 -18.60
CA VAL A 79 5.60 -6.94 -18.47
C VAL A 79 4.73 -5.68 -18.51
N TYR A 80 3.68 -5.65 -19.34
CA TYR A 80 2.73 -4.53 -19.42
C TYR A 80 1.83 -4.44 -18.18
N TRP A 81 1.45 -5.56 -17.56
CA TRP A 81 0.73 -5.60 -16.29
C TRP A 81 1.61 -5.16 -15.12
N LEU A 82 2.87 -5.59 -15.08
CA LEU A 82 3.82 -5.17 -14.06
C LEU A 82 4.19 -3.68 -14.22
N ALA A 83 4.40 -3.22 -15.46
CA ALA A 83 4.59 -1.81 -15.80
C ALA A 83 3.32 -0.98 -15.53
N GLY A 84 2.14 -1.55 -15.76
CA GLY A 84 0.84 -0.96 -15.45
C GLY A 84 0.64 -0.80 -13.96
N LEU A 85 0.99 -1.81 -13.15
CA LEU A 85 0.92 -1.77 -11.69
C LEU A 85 1.92 -0.76 -11.11
N LEU A 86 3.17 -0.76 -11.60
CA LEU A 86 4.18 0.25 -11.25
C LEU A 86 3.74 1.66 -11.67
N GLY A 87 3.17 1.79 -12.86
CA GLY A 87 2.58 3.01 -13.37
C GLY A 87 1.47 3.51 -12.47
N LEU A 88 0.54 2.63 -12.06
CA LEU A 88 -0.55 2.94 -11.14
C LEU A 88 -0.04 3.37 -9.76
N LEU A 89 1.04 2.74 -9.28
CA LEU A 89 1.70 3.10 -8.03
C LEU A 89 2.35 4.48 -8.09
N VAL A 90 3.10 4.79 -9.15
CA VAL A 90 3.74 6.09 -9.38
C VAL A 90 2.70 7.18 -9.62
N LEU A 91 1.66 6.88 -10.40
CA LEU A 91 0.55 7.78 -10.65
C LEU A 91 -0.22 8.01 -9.36
N GLY A 92 -0.49 6.96 -8.58
CA GLY A 92 -1.10 7.05 -7.26
C GLY A 92 -0.29 7.96 -6.33
N GLN A 93 1.03 7.79 -6.26
CA GLN A 93 1.91 8.67 -5.49
C GLN A 93 1.88 10.12 -5.97
N ARG A 94 1.85 10.36 -7.28
CA ARG A 94 1.72 11.72 -7.85
C ARG A 94 0.34 12.33 -7.61
N LEU A 95 -0.72 11.54 -7.73
CA LEU A 95 -2.10 11.94 -7.46
C LEU A 95 -2.28 12.29 -5.97
N LEU A 96 -1.60 11.56 -5.07
CA LEU A 96 -1.56 11.85 -3.63
C LEU A 96 -0.76 13.12 -3.27
N LYS A 97 0.03 13.69 -4.19
CA LYS A 97 0.61 15.04 -4.00
C LYS A 97 -0.46 16.12 -4.10
N ASN A 98 -1.55 15.90 -4.82
CA ASN A 98 -2.64 16.86 -4.90
C ASN A 98 -3.47 16.82 -3.60
N PRO A 99 -3.58 17.94 -2.85
CA PRO A 99 -4.27 17.99 -1.57
C PRO A 99 -5.73 17.52 -1.65
N ALA A 100 -6.44 17.79 -2.74
CA ALA A 100 -7.84 17.40 -2.92
C ALA A 100 -8.00 15.87 -3.11
N MET A 101 -7.09 15.24 -3.86
CA MET A 101 -7.08 13.79 -4.06
C MET A 101 -6.68 13.07 -2.78
N ARG A 102 -5.73 13.62 -2.02
CA ARG A 102 -5.29 13.07 -0.74
C ARG A 102 -6.43 13.05 0.28
N LEU A 103 -7.24 14.11 0.31
CA LEU A 103 -8.40 14.23 1.20
C LEU A 103 -9.50 13.22 0.84
N ARG A 104 -9.74 13.01 -0.46
CA ARG A 104 -10.63 11.94 -0.96
C ARG A 104 -10.10 10.57 -0.57
N TRP A 105 -8.81 10.29 -0.80
CA TRP A 105 -8.16 9.04 -0.46
C TRP A 105 -8.25 8.72 1.03
N ASP A 106 -7.92 9.70 1.89
CA ASP A 106 -8.00 9.61 3.34
C ASP A 106 -9.44 9.30 3.82
N LYS A 107 -10.45 9.89 3.15
CA LYS A 107 -11.86 9.60 3.40
C LYS A 107 -12.26 8.18 2.94
N THR A 108 -11.77 7.71 1.80
CA THR A 108 -12.06 6.34 1.32
C THR A 108 -11.41 5.30 2.22
N LEU A 109 -10.20 5.56 2.71
CA LEU A 109 -9.49 4.67 3.63
C LEU A 109 -10.25 4.46 4.94
N LEU A 110 -10.90 5.51 5.44
CA LEU A 110 -11.74 5.47 6.64
C LEU A 110 -13.08 4.73 6.45
N ARG A 111 -13.46 4.44 5.19
CA ARG A 111 -14.66 3.66 4.84
C ARG A 111 -14.38 2.16 4.67
N LEU A 112 -13.12 1.75 4.55
CA LEU A 112 -12.76 0.34 4.45
C LEU A 112 -12.93 -0.36 5.81
N PRO A 113 -13.54 -1.57 5.86
CA PRO A 113 -13.97 -2.19 7.11
C PRO A 113 -12.81 -2.58 8.04
N VAL A 114 -11.64 -2.95 7.48
CA VAL A 114 -10.46 -3.38 8.27
C VAL A 114 -9.52 -2.20 8.53
N THR A 115 -9.02 -1.56 7.47
CA THR A 115 -8.09 -0.43 7.55
C THR A 115 -8.71 0.83 8.17
N GLY A 116 -10.01 1.05 7.97
CA GLY A 116 -10.72 2.21 8.54
C GLY A 116 -10.85 2.14 10.06
N ARG A 117 -11.07 0.95 10.65
CA ARG A 117 -11.11 0.80 12.12
C ARG A 117 -9.76 1.11 12.75
N VAL A 118 -8.69 0.56 12.18
CA VAL A 118 -7.31 0.82 12.65
C VAL A 118 -6.96 2.29 12.50
N ALA A 119 -7.26 2.90 11.36
CA ALA A 119 -6.99 4.31 11.10
C ALA A 119 -7.75 5.24 12.06
N ARG A 120 -9.03 4.95 12.37
CA ARG A 120 -9.80 5.70 13.38
C ARG A 120 -9.20 5.55 14.76
N GLY A 121 -8.93 4.32 15.21
CA GLY A 121 -8.32 4.07 16.52
C GLY A 121 -6.98 4.78 16.71
N LEU A 122 -6.12 4.75 15.68
CA LEU A 122 -4.81 5.41 15.72
C LEU A 122 -4.94 6.93 15.79
N ASN A 123 -5.86 7.53 15.02
CA ASN A 123 -6.08 8.99 15.06
C ASN A 123 -6.70 9.42 16.39
N THR A 124 -7.68 8.69 16.93
CA THR A 124 -8.28 8.97 18.25
C THR A 124 -7.25 8.83 19.36
N ALA A 125 -6.39 7.80 19.33
CA ALA A 125 -5.34 7.61 20.33
C ALA A 125 -4.31 8.76 20.30
N ARG A 126 -3.89 9.20 19.11
CA ARG A 126 -2.99 10.35 18.95
C ARG A 126 -3.63 11.64 19.44
N PHE A 127 -4.86 11.91 19.02
CA PHE A 127 -5.60 13.09 19.45
C PHE A 127 -5.73 13.14 20.97
N SER A 128 -6.19 12.05 21.59
CA SER A 128 -6.38 11.97 23.06
C SER A 128 -5.07 12.15 23.81
N ARG A 129 -3.98 11.54 23.32
CA ARG A 129 -2.64 11.68 23.90
C ARG A 129 -2.14 13.12 23.82
N THR A 130 -2.22 13.75 22.65
CA THR A 130 -1.79 15.14 22.45
C THR A 130 -2.62 16.09 23.31
N LEU A 131 -3.94 15.92 23.31
CA LEU A 131 -4.84 16.73 24.12
C LEU A 131 -4.49 16.60 25.61
N SER A 132 -4.33 15.38 26.13
CA SER A 132 -3.94 15.13 27.52
C SER A 132 -2.63 15.81 27.92
N ILE A 133 -1.64 15.87 27.03
CA ILE A 133 -0.37 16.56 27.29
C ILE A 133 -0.59 18.07 27.36
N LEU A 134 -1.43 18.62 26.46
CA LEU A 134 -1.71 20.05 26.40
C LEU A 134 -2.55 20.52 27.59
N THR A 135 -3.56 19.75 28.00
CA THR A 135 -4.33 20.06 29.22
C THR A 135 -3.47 19.97 30.48
N ALA A 136 -2.54 18.99 30.55
CA ALA A 136 -1.58 18.90 31.66
C ALA A 136 -0.57 20.07 31.68
N SER A 137 -0.36 20.74 30.54
CA SER A 137 0.55 21.87 30.39
C SER A 137 -0.15 23.23 30.55
N SER A 138 -1.39 23.25 31.08
CA SER A 138 -2.20 24.45 31.30
C SER A 138 -2.50 25.25 30.01
N VAL A 139 -2.44 24.60 28.85
CA VAL A 139 -2.84 25.23 27.58
C VAL A 139 -4.35 25.43 27.57
N PRO A 140 -4.88 26.60 27.16
CA PRO A 140 -6.30 26.82 27.03
C PRO A 140 -6.97 25.71 26.22
N LEU A 141 -8.06 25.14 26.73
CA LEU A 141 -8.69 23.93 26.14
C LEU A 141 -8.97 24.09 24.64
N LEU A 142 -9.44 25.27 24.22
CA LEU A 142 -9.73 25.58 22.82
C LEU A 142 -8.47 25.48 21.94
N GLU A 143 -7.37 26.08 22.40
CA GLU A 143 -6.07 26.06 21.74
C GLU A 143 -5.44 24.65 21.75
N GLY A 144 -5.69 23.91 22.83
CA GLY A 144 -5.33 22.50 22.97
C GLY A 144 -6.03 21.59 21.96
N ILE A 145 -7.33 21.81 21.72
CA ILE A 145 -8.12 21.06 20.73
C ILE A 145 -7.64 21.37 19.31
N GLN A 146 -7.41 22.64 18.97
CA GLN A 146 -6.90 23.03 17.64
C GLN A 146 -5.51 22.42 17.37
N THR A 147 -4.62 22.48 18.36
CA THR A 147 -3.27 21.91 18.24
C THR A 147 -3.31 20.38 18.17
N ALA A 148 -4.15 19.72 18.97
CA ALA A 148 -4.33 18.27 18.92
C ALA A 148 -4.95 17.79 17.60
N ALA A 149 -5.85 18.58 16.99
CA ALA A 149 -6.43 18.32 15.67
C ALA A 149 -5.37 18.41 14.56
N ALA A 150 -4.50 19.43 14.60
CA ALA A 150 -3.42 19.64 13.63
C ALA A 150 -2.34 18.54 13.64
N VAL A 151 -2.22 17.79 14.74
CA VAL A 151 -1.27 16.65 14.87
C VAL A 151 -1.86 15.33 14.31
N SER A 152 -3.13 15.32 13.89
CA SER A 152 -3.76 14.17 13.25
C SER A 152 -3.04 13.80 11.94
N ALA A 153 -2.75 12.51 11.75
CA ALA A 153 -2.06 12.04 10.54
C ALA A 153 -2.97 12.06 9.30
N ASN A 154 -4.30 12.07 9.51
CA ASN A 154 -5.30 12.05 8.45
C ASN A 154 -5.93 13.44 8.31
N ARG A 155 -5.83 14.03 7.11
CA ARG A 155 -6.32 15.39 6.82
C ARG A 155 -7.84 15.51 6.92
N TYR A 156 -8.56 14.44 6.59
CA TYR A 156 -10.01 14.43 6.73
C TYR A 156 -10.42 14.44 8.21
N VAL A 157 -9.71 13.68 9.06
CA VAL A 157 -9.96 13.69 10.52
C VAL A 157 -9.62 15.05 11.14
N GLU A 158 -8.48 15.64 10.75
CA GLU A 158 -8.09 16.99 11.16
C GLU A 158 -9.19 18.01 10.84
N GLN A 159 -9.69 18.02 9.60
CA GLN A 159 -10.73 18.95 9.17
C GLN A 159 -12.05 18.75 9.94
N GLN A 160 -12.44 17.51 10.24
CA GLN A 160 -13.63 17.24 11.04
C GLN A 160 -13.47 17.67 12.50
N LEU A 161 -12.28 17.51 13.08
CA LEU A 161 -12.00 17.95 14.45
C LEU A 161 -11.98 19.48 14.57
N LEU A 162 -11.41 20.19 13.59
CA LEU A 162 -11.42 21.66 13.56
C LEU A 162 -12.84 22.22 13.43
N LEU A 163 -13.67 21.65 12.55
CA LEU A 163 -15.08 22.03 12.43
C LEU A 163 -15.90 21.79 13.72
N ALA A 164 -15.50 20.81 14.53
CA ALA A 164 -16.13 20.54 15.81
C ALA A 164 -15.63 21.47 16.93
N ALA A 165 -14.45 22.07 16.79
CA ALA A 165 -13.87 23.02 17.74
C ALA A 165 -14.41 24.45 17.55
N ASP A 166 -14.87 24.78 16.33
CA ASP A 166 -15.48 26.07 15.99
C ASP A 166 -16.98 26.15 16.32
N ARG A 167 -17.59 25.05 16.79
CA ARG A 167 -18.99 24.97 17.24
C ARG A 167 -19.08 25.00 18.76
#